data_AF-A0A8D0CJB3-F1
#
_entry.id   AF-A0A8D0CJB3-F1
#
_cell.length_a   1.000
_cell.length_b   1.000
_cell.length_c   1.000
_cell.angle_alpha   90.00
_cell.angle_beta   90.00
_cell.angle_gamma   90.00
#
_symmetry.space_group_name_H-M   'P 1'
#
loop_
_entity.id
_entity.type
_entity.pdbx_description
1 polymer ?
#
loop_
_entity_poly.entity_id
_entity_poly.type
_entity_poly.pdbx_seq_one_letter_code
_entity_poly.pdbx_strand_id
1 'polypeptide(L)'
;MATEVEAWTVVAPQHEGAFSSEDMDGDEEGLLNDVEVNGSWTPQEKALHEARLKAKAKRRVRRTSSRDSTRESLSDNGADLGGDPTSPKGKTNAGDRKSRMGKGRGLPKKGGAGGKGVWGAAGMVYEMEEPDAKDPNYDESSQGDTVYATVTPELDERELEKTVSPIVQEYFEHGDTKEVQMLLEGLNLGHNKYAVSSLAVSLSLEGKASHRELTSRLLSDMVGKVLTEKDMARAFDKMLADLPDLILDTPEAPQMLGQFIARAIADHALPMGFLDCYKGKVDCDHARAALDRAAVLLSMKTKMVRLDNVWGVGGGLRPVKHLIKEMNLLLKEYLISGEVSEAERCLRDLEVPHFHHELVYEAVVMVLESKGESAISMMVKLLKAFWETGLITLDQMNRGFQRVYDELPEINLDVPHAHTIMESFVDLCYQESVITKQLRDACPSRGRKRFVSEGDGGTIKQ
;
A
#
# COMPACT_ATOMS: atom_id res chain seq x y z
N MET A 1 52.27 12.20 -46.10
CA MET A 1 52.68 13.28 -47.03
C MET A 1 51.42 13.93 -47.56
N ALA A 2 51.40 15.28 -47.66
CA ALA A 2 50.62 16.12 -48.59
C ALA A 2 49.18 15.69 -48.99
N THR A 3 48.13 16.50 -48.87
CA THR A 3 48.07 17.97 -48.62
C THR A 3 46.69 18.37 -48.11
N GLU A 4 46.65 19.36 -47.22
CA GLU A 4 45.46 20.17 -46.87
C GLU A 4 45.18 21.21 -47.98
N VAL A 5 43.91 21.62 -48.15
CA VAL A 5 43.37 22.98 -48.45
C VAL A 5 41.83 22.87 -48.53
N GLU A 6 41.00 23.88 -48.29
CA GLU A 6 41.18 25.30 -47.89
C GLU A 6 40.20 25.64 -46.73
N ALA A 7 40.31 26.83 -46.11
CA ALA A 7 39.33 27.37 -45.17
C ALA A 7 39.24 28.90 -45.28
N TRP A 8 38.08 29.48 -44.87
CA TRP A 8 37.84 30.93 -44.63
C TRP A 8 37.76 31.83 -45.90
N THR A 9 37.09 33.01 -45.95
CA THR A 9 36.07 33.72 -45.12
C THR A 9 35.57 34.91 -45.94
N VAL A 10 34.29 35.34 -45.79
CA VAL A 10 33.88 36.73 -46.13
C VAL A 10 32.89 37.29 -45.09
N VAL A 11 33.43 38.16 -44.22
CA VAL A 11 32.96 39.51 -43.82
C VAL A 11 31.46 39.78 -43.61
N ALA A 12 31.14 40.33 -42.42
CA ALA A 12 29.84 40.85 -42.03
C ALA A 12 29.66 42.36 -42.32
N PRO A 13 28.42 42.88 -42.20
CA PRO A 13 28.19 44.25 -41.75
C PRO A 13 27.34 44.31 -40.46
N GLN A 14 27.69 45.22 -39.55
CA GLN A 14 26.85 45.64 -38.42
C GLN A 14 26.07 46.90 -38.82
N HIS A 15 24.79 47.00 -38.45
CA HIS A 15 24.29 48.20 -37.78
C HIS A 15 23.03 47.95 -36.94
N GLU A 16 22.91 48.80 -35.93
CA GLU A 16 22.01 48.82 -34.78
C GLU A 16 20.49 48.79 -35.07
N GLY A 17 19.74 48.34 -34.06
CA GLY A 17 18.27 48.45 -34.00
C GLY A 17 17.73 47.86 -32.70
N ALA A 18 17.79 48.62 -31.60
CA ALA A 18 17.42 48.12 -30.28
C ALA A 18 15.91 47.97 -30.08
N PHE A 19 15.48 46.87 -29.45
CA PHE A 19 14.29 46.82 -28.61
C PHE A 19 14.55 45.84 -27.45
N SER A 20 14.38 46.32 -26.23
CA SER A 20 14.52 45.56 -24.99
C SER A 20 13.17 45.03 -24.53
N SER A 21 13.13 43.75 -24.18
CA SER A 21 12.13 43.17 -23.26
C SER A 21 12.90 42.28 -22.29
N GLU A 22 12.83 42.62 -21.01
CA GLU A 22 13.67 42.06 -19.95
C GLU A 22 13.24 40.63 -19.55
N ASP A 23 14.16 39.91 -18.91
CA ASP A 23 14.03 38.52 -18.44
C ASP A 23 13.00 38.32 -17.31
N MET A 24 12.91 37.05 -16.84
CA MET A 24 12.12 36.43 -15.75
C MET A 24 10.95 35.57 -16.31
N ASP A 25 10.84 34.26 -16.06
CA ASP A 25 11.72 33.34 -15.32
C ASP A 25 11.79 31.97 -16.03
N GLY A 26 12.85 31.20 -15.77
CA GLY A 26 13.01 29.84 -16.27
C GLY A 26 12.68 28.81 -15.19
N ASP A 27 11.58 28.08 -15.34
CA ASP A 27 11.23 26.98 -14.44
C ASP A 27 12.06 25.70 -14.73
N GLU A 28 12.84 25.28 -13.74
CA GLU A 28 13.59 24.02 -13.73
C GLU A 28 12.66 22.80 -13.55
N GLU A 29 11.88 22.41 -14.56
CA GLU A 29 11.26 21.07 -14.59
C GLU A 29 12.33 20.00 -14.89
N GLY A 30 13.10 19.63 -13.85
CA GLY A 30 14.23 18.73 -14.03
C GLY A 30 14.97 18.26 -12.78
N LEU A 31 14.31 18.01 -11.64
CA LEU A 31 14.80 17.15 -10.54
C LEU A 31 13.72 16.97 -9.43
N LEU A 32 12.66 16.19 -9.71
CA LEU A 32 11.82 15.65 -8.65
C LEU A 32 12.54 14.47 -7.97
N ASN A 33 13.48 14.80 -7.09
CA ASN A 33 14.14 13.82 -6.21
C ASN A 33 13.10 13.10 -5.33
N ASP A 34 13.40 11.86 -4.98
CA ASP A 34 12.63 11.01 -4.07
C ASP A 34 12.27 11.73 -2.77
N VAL A 35 11.04 12.23 -2.70
CA VAL A 35 10.43 12.59 -1.42
C VAL A 35 10.02 11.28 -0.76
N GLU A 36 10.86 10.79 0.16
CA GLU A 36 10.49 9.72 1.08
C GLU A 36 9.10 10.05 1.65
N VAL A 37 8.14 9.11 1.49
CA VAL A 37 6.71 9.32 1.83
C VAL A 37 6.47 9.61 3.33
N ASN A 38 7.50 9.49 4.16
CA ASN A 38 7.54 10.02 5.51
C ASN A 38 8.19 11.41 5.54
N GLY A 39 7.37 12.46 5.66
CA GLY A 39 7.83 13.84 5.86
C GLY A 39 8.79 13.97 7.04
N SER A 40 9.58 15.07 7.08
CA SER A 40 10.77 15.26 7.91
C SER A 40 10.64 14.89 9.41
N TRP A 41 10.78 13.60 9.72
CA TRP A 41 10.74 13.10 11.10
C TRP A 41 12.01 13.47 11.86
N THR A 42 11.84 13.89 13.10
CA THR A 42 12.93 14.06 14.05
C THR A 42 13.66 12.73 14.29
N PRO A 43 14.94 12.75 14.73
CA PRO A 43 15.67 11.52 15.08
C PRO A 43 14.95 10.66 16.15
N GLN A 44 14.16 11.29 17.02
CA GLN A 44 13.38 10.62 18.07
C GLN A 44 12.17 9.88 17.49
N GLU A 45 11.46 10.49 16.53
CA GLU A 45 10.35 9.84 15.82
C GLU A 45 10.84 8.68 14.95
N LYS A 46 11.97 8.84 14.26
CA LYS A 46 12.63 7.74 13.50
C LYS A 46 12.95 6.55 14.41
N ALA A 47 13.56 6.79 15.57
CA ALA A 47 13.86 5.74 16.53
C ALA A 47 12.60 5.07 17.13
N LEU A 48 11.54 5.84 17.38
CA LEU A 48 10.26 5.32 17.87
C LEU A 48 9.54 4.45 16.83
N HIS A 49 9.56 4.85 15.56
CA HIS A 49 9.03 4.05 14.45
C HIS A 49 9.79 2.74 14.29
N GLU A 50 11.12 2.81 14.23
CA GLU A 50 11.99 1.63 14.14
C GLU A 50 11.74 0.65 15.29
N ALA A 51 11.56 1.16 16.52
CA ALA A 51 11.18 0.35 17.68
C ALA A 51 9.79 -0.31 17.54
N ARG A 52 8.80 0.41 16.99
CA ARG A 52 7.46 -0.13 16.70
C ARG A 52 7.52 -1.23 15.63
N LEU A 53 8.26 -1.02 14.55
CA LEU A 53 8.44 -2.00 13.47
C LEU A 53 9.13 -3.28 13.98
N LYS A 54 10.22 -3.14 14.75
CA LYS A 54 10.88 -4.29 15.41
C LYS A 54 9.95 -5.03 16.38
N ALA A 55 9.05 -4.33 17.06
CA ALA A 55 8.04 -4.96 17.92
C ALA A 55 6.95 -5.69 17.11
N LYS A 56 6.50 -5.13 15.98
CA LYS A 56 5.51 -5.74 15.07
C LYS A 56 6.08 -7.00 14.42
N ALA A 57 7.33 -6.97 13.93
CA ALA A 57 8.06 -8.14 13.44
C ALA A 57 8.12 -9.27 14.48
N LYS A 58 8.61 -8.96 15.69
CA LYS A 58 8.66 -9.93 16.81
C LYS A 58 7.30 -10.51 17.18
N ARG A 59 6.20 -9.73 17.05
CA ARG A 59 4.84 -10.23 17.28
C ARG A 59 4.40 -11.21 16.18
N ARG A 60 4.68 -10.94 14.90
CA ARG A 60 4.33 -11.85 13.79
C ARG A 60 5.11 -13.16 13.86
N VAL A 61 6.42 -13.11 14.13
CA VAL A 61 7.25 -14.33 14.29
C VAL A 61 6.75 -15.22 15.43
N ARG A 62 6.32 -14.65 16.56
CA ARG A 62 5.70 -15.43 17.65
C ARG A 62 4.37 -16.08 17.24
N ARG A 63 3.64 -15.49 16.29
CA ARG A 63 2.37 -16.05 15.77
C ARG A 63 2.63 -17.22 14.81
N THR A 64 3.70 -17.17 14.02
CA THR A 64 4.10 -18.29 13.14
C THR A 64 4.81 -19.42 13.89
N SER A 65 5.59 -19.11 14.93
CA SER A 65 6.24 -20.12 15.78
C SER A 65 5.30 -20.82 16.76
N SER A 66 4.06 -20.35 16.92
CA SER A 66 3.07 -20.89 17.86
C SER A 66 2.43 -22.17 17.33
N ARG A 67 3.20 -23.27 17.35
CA ARG A 67 2.68 -24.62 17.22
C ARG A 67 1.83 -24.94 18.46
N ASP A 68 0.52 -24.78 18.31
CA ASP A 68 -0.43 -24.72 19.42
C ASP A 68 -0.40 -25.99 20.30
N SER A 69 0.02 -25.80 21.56
CA SER A 69 -0.13 -26.79 22.62
C SER A 69 -1.30 -26.36 23.51
N THR A 70 -2.51 -26.59 23.00
CA THR A 70 -3.80 -26.63 23.71
C THR A 70 -3.89 -25.75 24.96
N ARG A 71 -4.10 -24.44 24.76
CA ARG A 71 -4.70 -23.59 25.79
C ARG A 71 -5.58 -22.48 25.21
N GLU A 72 -6.73 -22.88 24.66
CA GLU A 72 -7.84 -21.95 24.50
C GLU A 72 -8.17 -21.31 25.85
N SER A 73 -8.05 -19.99 25.92
CA SER A 73 -8.51 -19.17 27.04
C SER A 73 -9.65 -18.31 26.53
N LEU A 74 -10.80 -18.94 26.30
CA LEU A 74 -12.05 -18.26 25.98
C LEU A 74 -12.57 -17.58 27.26
N SER A 75 -12.54 -16.24 27.29
CA SER A 75 -13.27 -15.47 28.29
C SER A 75 -14.66 -15.11 27.77
N ASP A 76 -15.66 -15.74 28.40
CA ASP A 76 -16.92 -15.14 28.83
C ASP A 76 -17.70 -14.22 27.86
N ASN A 77 -18.82 -14.76 27.36
CA ASN A 77 -20.10 -14.05 27.34
C ASN A 77 -21.21 -15.11 27.43
N GLY A 78 -22.02 -15.05 28.49
CA GLY A 78 -22.91 -16.15 28.86
C GLY A 78 -24.29 -16.17 28.19
N ALA A 79 -24.91 -17.35 28.16
CA ALA A 79 -26.36 -17.53 28.09
C ALA A 79 -26.77 -18.91 28.69
N ASP A 80 -27.56 -18.84 29.76
CA ASP A 80 -28.52 -19.76 30.42
C ASP A 80 -28.53 -21.33 30.27
N LEU A 81 -29.33 -21.92 31.15
CA LEU A 81 -29.41 -23.33 31.58
C LEU A 81 -30.17 -24.29 30.63
N GLY A 82 -29.81 -25.59 30.66
CA GLY A 82 -30.66 -26.69 30.18
C GLY A 82 -30.01 -28.09 30.27
N GLY A 83 -30.54 -28.98 31.13
CA GLY A 83 -30.15 -30.43 31.20
C GLY A 83 -30.84 -31.28 30.11
N ASP A 84 -30.44 -32.53 29.83
CA ASP A 84 -30.51 -33.72 30.70
C ASP A 84 -29.69 -34.92 30.09
N PRO A 85 -29.41 -36.04 30.80
CA PRO A 85 -28.45 -37.07 30.36
C PRO A 85 -29.06 -38.38 29.84
N THR A 86 -28.40 -39.10 28.90
CA THR A 86 -28.73 -40.51 28.60
C THR A 86 -27.57 -41.43 28.15
N SER A 87 -27.35 -42.50 28.93
CA SER A 87 -26.96 -43.87 28.48
C SER A 87 -25.49 -44.19 28.06
N PRO A 88 -25.05 -45.48 27.97
CA PRO A 88 -24.44 -46.09 29.16
C PRO A 88 -23.13 -46.91 28.93
N LYS A 89 -22.59 -47.38 30.06
CA LYS A 89 -21.35 -48.15 30.29
C LYS A 89 -21.18 -49.42 29.44
N GLY A 90 -19.95 -49.66 28.96
CA GLY A 90 -19.43 -50.97 28.60
C GLY A 90 -18.34 -51.45 29.58
N LYS A 91 -18.49 -52.66 30.15
CA LYS A 91 -17.47 -53.35 30.95
C LYS A 91 -16.83 -54.47 30.12
N THR A 92 -15.52 -54.67 30.27
CA THR A 92 -14.85 -55.95 29.96
C THR A 92 -13.95 -56.38 31.13
N ASN A 93 -13.85 -57.69 31.35
CA ASN A 93 -13.30 -58.28 32.58
C ASN A 93 -11.87 -58.81 32.40
N ALA A 94 -11.11 -58.72 33.50
CA ALA A 94 -10.12 -59.67 34.04
C ALA A 94 -9.39 -60.69 33.14
N GLY A 95 -8.06 -60.69 33.24
CA GLY A 95 -7.17 -61.83 32.97
C GLY A 95 -6.21 -62.06 34.15
N ASP A 96 -6.18 -63.28 34.70
CA ASP A 96 -5.51 -63.66 35.97
C ASP A 96 -4.04 -64.08 35.77
N ARG A 97 -3.14 -63.62 36.66
CA ARG A 97 -1.94 -64.40 37.11
C ARG A 97 -1.57 -64.11 38.58
N LYS A 98 -2.16 -64.87 39.51
CA LYS A 98 -1.62 -65.05 40.87
C LYS A 98 -0.19 -65.61 40.88
N SER A 99 0.65 -65.15 41.81
CA SER A 99 1.17 -65.95 42.94
C SER A 99 2.55 -65.51 43.44
N ARG A 100 2.65 -65.14 44.72
CA ARG A 100 3.31 -65.96 45.77
C ARG A 100 3.32 -65.22 47.11
N MET A 101 2.34 -65.52 47.97
CA MET A 101 2.49 -65.30 49.42
C MET A 101 3.59 -66.22 49.93
N GLY A 102 4.58 -65.71 50.66
CA GLY A 102 5.64 -66.58 51.17
C GLY A 102 6.85 -65.90 51.80
N LYS A 103 6.67 -65.08 52.84
CA LYS A 103 7.58 -64.94 54.00
C LYS A 103 7.13 -63.84 54.97
N GLY A 104 6.86 -64.24 56.22
CA GLY A 104 7.07 -63.45 57.45
C GLY A 104 6.18 -62.22 57.70
N ARG A 105 5.67 -62.09 58.94
CA ARG A 105 5.27 -60.78 59.47
C ARG A 105 6.51 -59.88 59.48
N GLY A 106 6.46 -58.75 58.77
CA GLY A 106 7.56 -57.78 58.61
C GLY A 106 7.89 -56.97 59.87
N LEU A 107 8.08 -57.64 61.00
CA LEU A 107 8.58 -57.01 62.23
C LEU A 107 10.10 -56.84 62.13
N PRO A 108 10.65 -55.63 62.30
CA PRO A 108 12.09 -55.41 62.30
C PRO A 108 12.77 -56.26 63.37
N LYS A 109 13.85 -56.97 63.01
CA LYS A 109 14.69 -57.65 64.01
C LYS A 109 15.35 -56.59 64.90
N LYS A 110 15.44 -56.87 66.21
CA LYS A 110 16.23 -56.06 67.16
C LYS A 110 17.64 -55.89 66.61
N GLY A 111 18.03 -54.64 66.32
CA GLY A 111 19.24 -54.32 65.55
C GLY A 111 18.99 -53.28 64.43
N GLY A 112 17.75 -53.08 64.00
CA GLY A 112 17.34 -51.88 63.26
C GLY A 112 17.81 -51.77 61.80
N ALA A 113 18.45 -52.80 61.23
CA ALA A 113 18.93 -52.83 59.86
C ALA A 113 18.63 -54.17 59.17
N GLY A 114 18.26 -54.15 57.89
CA GLY A 114 18.02 -55.37 57.09
C GLY A 114 16.57 -55.83 56.95
N GLY A 115 15.59 -54.92 57.12
CA GLY A 115 14.21 -55.15 56.70
C GLY A 115 13.95 -54.59 55.29
N LYS A 116 13.07 -55.23 54.51
CA LYS A 116 12.68 -54.71 53.18
C LYS A 116 11.94 -53.37 53.36
N GLY A 117 12.58 -52.26 52.98
CA GLY A 117 12.09 -50.90 53.23
C GLY A 117 12.78 -50.14 54.37
N VAL A 118 13.90 -50.63 54.93
CA VAL A 118 14.70 -49.94 55.96
C VAL A 118 16.11 -49.64 55.42
N TRP A 119 16.58 -48.40 55.60
CA TRP A 119 17.78 -47.81 54.99
C TRP A 119 19.12 -48.27 55.59
N GLY A 120 19.22 -49.52 56.06
CA GLY A 120 20.43 -50.02 56.71
C GLY A 120 20.68 -49.44 58.11
N ALA A 121 21.89 -49.66 58.64
CA ALA A 121 22.29 -49.18 59.96
C ALA A 121 22.93 -47.79 59.85
N ALA A 122 22.55 -46.86 60.73
CA ALA A 122 23.15 -45.53 60.79
C ALA A 122 24.66 -45.63 61.06
N GLY A 123 25.48 -45.00 60.21
CA GLY A 123 26.94 -45.01 60.30
C GLY A 123 27.64 -45.97 59.34
N MET A 124 26.92 -46.81 58.59
CA MET A 124 27.51 -47.51 57.44
C MET A 124 27.60 -46.54 56.26
N VAL A 125 28.77 -45.91 56.12
CA VAL A 125 29.16 -45.24 54.88
C VAL A 125 29.32 -46.34 53.84
N TYR A 126 28.40 -46.40 52.88
CA TYR A 126 28.60 -47.21 51.69
C TYR A 126 29.88 -46.73 51.01
N GLU A 127 30.76 -47.66 50.63
CA GLU A 127 31.92 -47.37 49.80
C GLU A 127 31.42 -46.59 48.58
N MET A 128 32.08 -45.47 48.22
CA MET A 128 31.58 -44.64 47.12
C MET A 128 31.69 -45.43 45.83
N GLU A 129 30.57 -45.99 45.39
CA GLU A 129 30.45 -46.73 44.15
C GLU A 129 30.66 -45.71 43.02
N GLU A 130 31.84 -45.76 42.40
CA GLU A 130 32.19 -44.85 41.29
C GLU A 130 31.12 -45.02 40.19
N PRO A 131 30.46 -43.93 39.75
CA PRO A 131 29.41 -44.05 38.75
C PRO A 131 29.92 -44.73 37.48
N ASP A 132 29.25 -45.80 37.04
CA ASP A 132 29.66 -46.51 35.83
C ASP A 132 29.39 -45.64 34.59
N ALA A 133 30.46 -45.06 34.05
CA ALA A 133 30.44 -44.26 32.82
C ALA A 133 29.98 -45.03 31.57
N LYS A 134 29.61 -46.31 31.69
CA LYS A 134 29.00 -47.14 30.64
C LYS A 134 27.52 -47.46 30.87
N ASP A 135 26.90 -46.99 31.96
CA ASP A 135 25.45 -47.07 32.12
C ASP A 135 24.78 -46.19 31.03
N PRO A 136 23.86 -46.72 30.20
CA PRO A 136 23.12 -45.92 29.21
C PRO A 136 22.30 -44.77 29.79
N ASN A 137 22.04 -44.77 31.11
CA ASN A 137 21.40 -43.69 31.86
C ASN A 137 22.39 -42.83 32.68
N TYR A 138 23.71 -43.00 32.49
CA TYR A 138 24.71 -42.15 33.13
C TYR A 138 24.68 -40.73 32.54
N ASP A 139 23.92 -39.85 33.19
CA ASP A 139 23.94 -38.43 32.92
C ASP A 139 25.08 -37.78 33.72
N GLU A 140 26.22 -37.59 33.07
CA GLU A 140 27.37 -36.94 33.66
C GLU A 140 26.99 -35.50 34.05
N SER A 141 26.88 -35.20 35.34
CA SER A 141 26.43 -33.88 35.86
C SER A 141 27.30 -32.67 35.45
N SER A 142 28.42 -32.94 34.78
CA SER A 142 29.33 -31.97 34.15
C SER A 142 29.24 -31.92 32.62
N GLN A 143 28.18 -32.48 32.00
CA GLN A 143 27.78 -32.09 30.66
C GLN A 143 27.55 -30.56 30.66
N GLY A 144 28.39 -29.84 29.91
CA GLY A 144 28.31 -28.38 29.82
C GLY A 144 26.99 -27.90 29.22
N ASP A 145 26.68 -26.61 29.40
CA ASP A 145 25.41 -25.99 29.02
C ASP A 145 24.83 -26.50 27.69
N THR A 146 23.75 -27.30 27.76
CA THR A 146 23.05 -27.82 26.59
C THR A 146 22.38 -26.68 25.82
N VAL A 147 23.07 -26.17 24.80
CA VAL A 147 22.56 -25.08 23.95
C VAL A 147 21.47 -25.58 23.02
N TYR A 148 20.21 -25.40 23.41
CA TYR A 148 19.06 -25.63 22.54
C TYR A 148 19.00 -24.59 21.41
N ALA A 149 19.49 -24.96 20.23
CA ALA A 149 19.30 -24.17 19.02
C ALA A 149 17.81 -24.18 18.61
N THR A 150 17.18 -23.00 18.53
CA THR A 150 15.82 -22.88 18.01
C THR A 150 15.87 -22.99 16.49
N VAL A 151 15.51 -24.16 15.96
CA VAL A 151 15.38 -24.38 14.51
C VAL A 151 13.99 -23.92 14.06
N THR A 152 13.92 -22.75 13.45
CA THR A 152 12.72 -22.29 12.74
C THR A 152 12.68 -22.97 11.36
N PRO A 153 11.67 -23.79 11.03
CA PRO A 153 11.57 -24.40 9.70
C PRO A 153 11.41 -23.34 8.61
N GLU A 154 11.77 -23.69 7.38
CA GLU A 154 11.43 -22.88 6.20
C GLU A 154 9.90 -22.88 5.99
N LEU A 155 9.34 -21.72 5.63
CA LEU A 155 7.90 -21.62 5.33
C LEU A 155 7.58 -22.34 4.03
N ASP A 156 6.55 -23.20 4.06
CA ASP A 156 5.96 -23.75 2.84
C ASP A 156 5.17 -22.66 2.07
N GLU A 157 4.78 -22.94 0.83
CA GLU A 157 4.13 -21.95 -0.05
C GLU A 157 2.80 -21.42 0.54
N ARG A 158 2.05 -22.26 1.27
CA ARG A 158 0.75 -21.89 1.89
C ARG A 158 0.94 -21.10 3.17
N GLU A 159 1.91 -21.47 3.99
CA GLU A 159 2.28 -20.74 5.19
C GLU A 159 2.92 -19.38 4.85
N LEU A 160 3.70 -19.32 3.77
CA LEU A 160 4.24 -18.09 3.20
C LEU A 160 3.10 -17.18 2.75
N GLU A 161 2.17 -17.65 1.93
CA GLU A 161 1.01 -16.87 1.47
C GLU A 161 0.21 -16.31 2.67
N LYS A 162 -0.19 -17.18 3.61
CA LYS A 162 -0.93 -16.79 4.81
C LYS A 162 -0.19 -15.79 5.72
N THR A 163 1.14 -15.75 5.64
CA THR A 163 1.99 -14.85 6.43
C THR A 163 2.27 -13.53 5.71
N VAL A 164 2.48 -13.59 4.39
CA VAL A 164 2.95 -12.48 3.54
C VAL A 164 1.79 -11.68 2.93
N SER A 165 0.67 -12.29 2.56
CA SER A 165 -0.49 -11.54 2.01
C SER A 165 -0.95 -10.41 2.93
N PRO A 166 -1.08 -10.58 4.27
CA PRO A 166 -1.40 -9.47 5.16
C PRO A 166 -0.29 -8.41 5.28
N ILE A 167 0.97 -8.75 5.00
CA ILE A 167 2.08 -7.78 4.99
C ILE A 167 2.00 -6.89 3.74
N VAL A 168 1.74 -7.50 2.58
CA VAL A 168 1.57 -6.78 1.31
C VAL A 168 0.28 -5.94 1.32
N GLN A 169 -0.82 -6.46 1.85
CA GLN A 169 -2.07 -5.72 1.99
C GLN A 169 -1.94 -4.53 2.94
N GLU A 170 -1.28 -4.68 4.10
CA GLU A 170 -0.97 -3.54 4.96
C GLU A 170 -0.10 -2.51 4.22
N TYR A 171 0.92 -2.96 3.48
CA TYR A 171 1.78 -2.08 2.69
C TYR A 171 1.03 -1.27 1.62
N PHE A 172 -0.03 -1.79 1.00
CA PHE A 172 -0.85 -1.01 0.06
C PHE A 172 -1.56 0.19 0.71
N GLU A 173 -1.82 0.14 2.02
CA GLU A 173 -2.44 1.25 2.77
C GLU A 173 -1.42 2.33 3.18
N HIS A 174 -0.18 1.95 3.52
CA HIS A 174 0.80 2.87 4.14
C HIS A 174 2.08 3.14 3.34
N GLY A 175 2.40 2.35 2.31
CA GLY A 175 3.53 2.58 1.40
C GLY A 175 4.95 2.50 2.00
N ASP A 176 5.11 1.98 3.23
CA ASP A 176 6.43 1.87 3.88
C ASP A 176 7.14 0.57 3.48
N THR A 177 8.09 0.66 2.54
CA THR A 177 8.89 -0.48 2.06
C THR A 177 9.89 -1.00 3.11
N LYS A 178 10.35 -0.15 4.04
CA LYS A 178 11.30 -0.51 5.10
C LYS A 178 10.62 -1.36 6.18
N GLU A 179 9.34 -1.09 6.44
CA GLU A 179 8.50 -1.98 7.24
C GLU A 179 8.41 -3.38 6.61
N VAL A 180 8.08 -3.48 5.32
CA VAL A 180 8.00 -4.79 4.63
C VAL A 180 9.33 -5.54 4.71
N GLN A 181 10.46 -4.85 4.45
CA GLN A 181 11.80 -5.43 4.55
C GLN A 181 12.07 -6.03 5.94
N MET A 182 11.87 -5.27 7.02
CA MET A 182 12.07 -5.77 8.40
C MET A 182 11.10 -6.88 8.81
N LEU A 183 9.87 -6.90 8.27
CA LEU A 183 8.92 -7.97 8.52
C LEU A 183 9.36 -9.28 7.83
N LEU A 184 9.89 -9.19 6.60
CA LEU A 184 10.39 -10.33 5.82
C LEU A 184 11.72 -10.88 6.35
N GLU A 185 12.65 -10.02 6.79
CA GLU A 185 13.91 -10.42 7.43
C GLU A 185 13.70 -11.27 8.70
N GLY A 186 12.56 -11.09 9.38
CA GLY A 186 12.18 -11.89 10.53
C GLY A 186 11.67 -13.30 10.19
N LEU A 187 11.48 -13.65 8.91
CA LEU A 187 10.89 -14.92 8.46
C LEU A 187 11.96 -15.82 7.85
N ASN A 188 11.88 -17.13 8.13
CA ASN A 188 12.70 -18.11 7.41
C ASN A 188 12.04 -18.46 6.06
N LEU A 189 12.29 -17.62 5.06
CA LEU A 189 11.77 -17.80 3.69
C LEU A 189 12.52 -18.87 2.88
N GLY A 190 13.70 -19.32 3.35
CA GLY A 190 14.46 -20.40 2.72
C GLY A 190 14.67 -20.24 1.20
N HIS A 191 14.31 -21.28 0.46
CA HIS A 191 14.33 -21.32 -1.01
C HIS A 191 13.10 -20.67 -1.70
N ASN A 192 12.12 -20.19 -0.91
CA ASN A 192 10.85 -19.64 -1.36
C ASN A 192 10.81 -18.10 -1.39
N LYS A 193 11.97 -17.43 -1.22
CA LYS A 193 12.09 -15.96 -1.29
C LYS A 193 11.41 -15.32 -2.51
N TYR A 194 11.59 -15.91 -3.69
CA TYR A 194 10.96 -15.46 -4.93
C TYR A 194 9.42 -15.40 -4.86
N ALA A 195 8.79 -16.27 -4.05
CA ALA A 195 7.34 -16.34 -3.93
C ALA A 195 6.74 -15.07 -3.29
N VAL A 196 7.52 -14.32 -2.51
CA VAL A 196 7.11 -13.01 -1.98
C VAL A 196 6.84 -12.02 -3.11
N SER A 197 7.73 -11.96 -4.11
CA SER A 197 7.57 -11.07 -5.26
C SER A 197 6.41 -11.50 -6.15
N SER A 198 6.27 -12.79 -6.45
CA SER A 198 5.13 -13.27 -7.27
C SER A 198 3.79 -12.98 -6.58
N LEU A 199 3.70 -13.25 -5.26
CA LEU A 199 2.50 -12.95 -4.47
C LEU A 199 2.18 -11.46 -4.43
N ALA A 200 3.18 -10.60 -4.27
CA ALA A 200 2.99 -9.14 -4.29
C ALA A 200 2.52 -8.62 -5.66
N VAL A 201 2.96 -9.25 -6.76
CA VAL A 201 2.44 -8.96 -8.10
C VAL A 201 0.99 -9.46 -8.22
N SER A 202 0.69 -10.73 -7.92
CA SER A 202 -0.68 -11.28 -8.01
C SER A 202 -1.70 -10.44 -7.24
N LEU A 203 -1.43 -10.11 -5.96
CA LEU A 203 -2.30 -9.27 -5.13
C LEU A 203 -2.51 -7.85 -5.69
N SER A 204 -1.62 -7.36 -6.55
CA SER A 204 -1.75 -6.06 -7.21
C SER A 204 -2.46 -6.13 -8.57
N LEU A 205 -2.51 -7.30 -9.22
CA LEU A 205 -3.28 -7.52 -10.45
C LEU A 205 -4.78 -7.41 -10.18
N GLU A 206 -5.24 -8.03 -9.10
CA GLU A 206 -6.62 -7.90 -8.56
C GLU A 206 -6.88 -6.52 -7.91
N GLY A 207 -5.83 -5.71 -7.73
CA GLY A 207 -5.87 -4.43 -7.04
C GLY A 207 -6.12 -3.22 -7.97
N LYS A 208 -5.92 -2.03 -7.40
CA LYS A 208 -6.00 -0.76 -8.13
C LYS A 208 -4.68 -0.41 -8.82
N ALA A 209 -4.67 0.64 -9.66
CA ALA A 209 -3.44 1.11 -10.30
C ALA A 209 -2.40 1.58 -9.27
N SER A 210 -2.85 2.25 -8.21
CA SER A 210 -1.99 2.61 -7.07
C SER A 210 -1.31 1.42 -6.41
N HIS A 211 -1.96 0.25 -6.32
CA HIS A 211 -1.36 -0.96 -5.74
C HIS A 211 -0.23 -1.49 -6.63
N ARG A 212 -0.37 -1.43 -7.96
CA ARG A 212 0.65 -1.88 -8.92
C ARG A 212 1.87 -0.95 -8.97
N GLU A 213 1.63 0.35 -8.82
CA GLU A 213 2.67 1.35 -8.60
C GLU A 213 3.44 1.07 -7.29
N LEU A 214 2.74 0.81 -6.19
CA LEU A 214 3.36 0.44 -4.91
C LEU A 214 4.13 -0.87 -4.99
N THR A 215 3.60 -1.92 -5.63
CA THR A 215 4.33 -3.17 -5.87
C THR A 215 5.59 -2.90 -6.67
N SER A 216 5.54 -2.08 -7.73
CA SER A 216 6.72 -1.77 -8.54
C SER A 216 7.85 -1.15 -7.71
N ARG A 217 7.52 -0.15 -6.88
CA ARG A 217 8.48 0.43 -5.92
C ARG A 217 9.02 -0.62 -4.95
N LEU A 218 8.13 -1.43 -4.35
CA LEU A 218 8.52 -2.47 -3.39
C LEU A 218 9.48 -3.49 -4.00
N LEU A 219 9.26 -3.92 -5.24
CA LEU A 219 10.13 -4.87 -5.94
C LEU A 219 11.54 -4.29 -6.14
N SER A 220 11.66 -3.03 -6.58
CA SER A 220 12.96 -2.34 -6.68
C SER A 220 13.63 -2.23 -5.31
N ASP A 221 12.88 -1.78 -4.29
CA ASP A 221 13.40 -1.54 -2.96
C ASP A 221 13.84 -2.81 -2.21
N MET A 222 13.29 -3.99 -2.54
CA MET A 222 13.66 -5.27 -1.93
C MET A 222 14.93 -5.90 -2.53
N VAL A 223 15.27 -5.59 -3.78
CA VAL A 223 16.45 -6.16 -4.46
C VAL A 223 17.74 -5.62 -3.85
N GLY A 224 18.71 -6.51 -3.63
CA GLY A 224 19.98 -6.20 -2.97
C GLY A 224 19.89 -6.10 -1.44
N LYS A 225 18.69 -6.14 -0.86
CA LYS A 225 18.46 -6.16 0.61
C LYS A 225 17.94 -7.53 1.06
N VAL A 226 16.69 -7.85 0.72
CA VAL A 226 15.99 -9.08 1.15
C VAL A 226 16.05 -10.16 0.06
N LEU A 227 15.98 -9.72 -1.20
CA LEU A 227 15.93 -10.55 -2.41
C LEU A 227 17.16 -10.34 -3.28
N THR A 228 17.58 -11.38 -3.99
CA THR A 228 18.58 -11.28 -5.07
C THR A 228 17.89 -11.07 -6.42
N GLU A 229 18.63 -10.58 -7.42
CA GLU A 229 18.15 -10.53 -8.82
C GLU A 229 17.69 -11.90 -9.34
N LYS A 230 18.27 -12.99 -8.83
CA LYS A 230 17.87 -14.37 -9.17
C LYS A 230 16.54 -14.76 -8.56
N ASP A 231 16.26 -14.31 -7.35
CA ASP A 231 14.94 -14.48 -6.72
C ASP A 231 13.90 -13.68 -7.50
N MET A 232 14.23 -12.45 -7.92
CA MET A 232 13.33 -11.62 -8.72
C MET A 232 13.05 -12.22 -10.10
N ALA A 233 14.09 -12.66 -10.83
CA ALA A 233 13.93 -13.36 -12.11
C ALA A 233 13.02 -14.59 -11.94
N ARG A 234 13.31 -15.47 -10.97
CA ARG A 234 12.49 -16.67 -10.69
C ARG A 234 11.03 -16.33 -10.34
N ALA A 235 10.77 -15.18 -9.71
CA ALA A 235 9.41 -14.73 -9.45
C ALA A 235 8.67 -14.40 -10.76
N PHE A 236 9.30 -13.66 -11.67
CA PHE A 236 8.73 -13.36 -12.98
C PHE A 236 8.64 -14.61 -13.89
N ASP A 237 9.58 -15.54 -13.78
CA ASP A 237 9.50 -16.85 -14.45
C ASP A 237 8.23 -17.62 -14.01
N LYS A 238 7.94 -17.63 -12.69
CA LYS A 238 6.69 -18.21 -12.14
C LYS A 238 5.46 -17.45 -12.64
N MET A 239 5.45 -16.12 -12.55
CA MET A 239 4.29 -15.31 -12.99
C MET A 239 3.97 -15.53 -14.49
N LEU A 240 4.97 -15.68 -15.34
CA LEU A 240 4.77 -15.98 -16.78
C LEU A 240 4.21 -17.40 -17.01
N ALA A 241 4.55 -18.36 -16.15
CA ALA A 241 4.00 -19.71 -16.19
C ALA A 241 2.55 -19.77 -15.65
N ASP A 242 2.26 -18.99 -14.61
CA ASP A 242 0.94 -18.90 -13.94
C ASP A 242 -0.08 -18.04 -14.72
N LEU A 243 0.35 -17.30 -15.76
CA LEU A 243 -0.53 -16.41 -16.55
C LEU A 243 -1.86 -17.05 -17.03
N PRO A 244 -1.91 -18.31 -17.49
CA PRO A 244 -3.16 -18.95 -17.88
C PRO A 244 -4.20 -19.02 -16.75
N ASP A 245 -3.76 -19.16 -15.50
CA ASP A 245 -4.61 -19.18 -14.32
C ASP A 245 -4.95 -17.75 -13.87
N LEU A 246 -3.97 -16.84 -13.85
CA LEU A 246 -4.16 -15.43 -13.46
C LEU A 246 -5.18 -14.68 -14.34
N ILE A 247 -5.35 -15.10 -15.61
CA ILE A 247 -6.34 -14.53 -16.54
C ILE A 247 -7.78 -14.83 -16.13
N LEU A 248 -8.02 -15.91 -15.36
CA LEU A 248 -9.35 -16.31 -14.92
C LEU A 248 -9.96 -15.26 -13.99
N ASP A 249 -9.14 -14.69 -13.10
CA ASP A 249 -9.53 -13.63 -12.18
C ASP A 249 -9.25 -12.22 -12.74
N THR A 250 -8.17 -12.06 -13.52
CA THR A 250 -7.74 -10.77 -14.09
C THR A 250 -7.46 -10.89 -15.60
N PRO A 251 -8.45 -10.62 -16.48
CA PRO A 251 -8.31 -10.80 -17.94
C PRO A 251 -7.15 -10.01 -18.60
N GLU A 252 -6.76 -8.88 -18.00
CA GLU A 252 -5.67 -8.01 -18.46
C GLU A 252 -4.29 -8.36 -17.86
N ALA A 253 -4.18 -9.48 -17.13
CA ALA A 253 -2.94 -9.92 -16.48
C ALA A 253 -1.72 -9.99 -17.42
N PRO A 254 -1.80 -10.42 -18.70
CA PRO A 254 -0.65 -10.40 -19.61
C PRO A 254 -0.11 -8.99 -19.86
N GLN A 255 -1.01 -8.02 -20.08
CA GLN A 255 -0.65 -6.63 -20.37
C GLN A 255 -0.01 -5.98 -19.14
N MET A 256 -0.58 -6.23 -17.95
CA MET A 256 -0.05 -5.77 -16.67
C MET A 256 1.29 -6.45 -16.32
N LEU A 257 1.43 -7.76 -16.48
CA LEU A 257 2.72 -8.43 -16.23
C LEU A 257 3.81 -7.91 -17.18
N GLY A 258 3.47 -7.59 -18.43
CA GLY A 258 4.38 -6.92 -19.36
C GLY A 258 4.80 -5.51 -18.91
N GLN A 259 3.90 -4.75 -18.28
CA GLN A 259 4.22 -3.47 -17.64
C GLN A 259 5.14 -3.65 -16.43
N PHE A 260 4.88 -4.65 -15.57
CA PHE A 260 5.77 -4.99 -14.46
C PHE A 260 7.17 -5.41 -14.91
N ILE A 261 7.29 -6.24 -15.96
CA ILE A 261 8.61 -6.65 -16.50
C ILE A 261 9.38 -5.44 -17.04
N ALA A 262 8.73 -4.56 -17.81
CA ALA A 262 9.38 -3.35 -18.32
C ALA A 262 9.82 -2.41 -17.19
N ARG A 263 8.95 -2.20 -16.18
CA ARG A 263 9.24 -1.38 -15.00
C ARG A 263 10.38 -1.96 -14.17
N ALA A 264 10.35 -3.27 -13.87
CA ALA A 264 11.39 -3.94 -13.10
C ALA A 264 12.76 -3.95 -13.80
N ILE A 265 12.81 -4.00 -15.14
CA ILE A 265 14.06 -3.86 -15.89
C ILE A 265 14.59 -2.41 -15.80
N ALA A 266 13.72 -1.41 -15.92
CA ALA A 266 14.09 0.00 -15.81
C ALA A 266 14.55 0.39 -14.40
N ASP A 267 13.91 -0.16 -13.36
CA ASP A 267 14.24 0.02 -11.94
C ASP A 267 15.39 -0.87 -11.45
N HIS A 268 16.06 -1.59 -12.36
CA HIS A 268 17.14 -2.55 -12.08
C HIS A 268 16.79 -3.69 -11.10
N ALA A 269 15.51 -3.97 -10.89
CA ALA A 269 15.04 -5.15 -10.16
C ALA A 269 15.18 -6.44 -10.99
N LEU A 270 15.15 -6.33 -12.32
CA LEU A 270 15.43 -7.42 -13.28
C LEU A 270 16.65 -7.09 -14.17
N PRO A 271 17.43 -8.10 -14.59
CA PRO A 271 18.53 -7.90 -15.52
C PRO A 271 18.06 -7.37 -16.89
N MET A 272 18.84 -6.45 -17.49
CA MET A 272 18.56 -5.86 -18.82
C MET A 272 18.33 -6.91 -19.93
N GLY A 273 18.99 -8.08 -19.83
CA GLY A 273 18.85 -9.19 -20.78
C GLY A 273 17.74 -10.19 -20.45
N PHE A 274 16.86 -9.92 -19.47
CA PHE A 274 15.83 -10.87 -19.03
C PHE A 274 14.94 -11.37 -20.18
N LEU A 275 14.52 -10.48 -21.09
CA LEU A 275 13.71 -10.86 -22.25
C LEU A 275 14.44 -11.77 -23.25
N ASP A 276 15.78 -11.72 -23.32
CA ASP A 276 16.57 -12.57 -24.23
C ASP A 276 16.51 -14.05 -23.83
N CYS A 277 16.31 -14.35 -22.55
CA CYS A 277 16.15 -15.71 -22.04
C CYS A 277 14.97 -16.45 -22.70
N TYR A 278 13.95 -15.72 -23.16
CA TYR A 278 12.68 -16.24 -23.66
C TYR A 278 12.57 -16.32 -25.18
N LYS A 279 13.47 -15.67 -25.93
CA LYS A 279 13.43 -15.62 -27.40
C LYS A 279 13.42 -17.03 -28.01
N GLY A 280 12.33 -17.35 -28.71
CA GLY A 280 12.13 -18.64 -29.37
C GLY A 280 11.86 -19.84 -28.44
N LYS A 281 11.46 -19.61 -27.18
CA LYS A 281 11.20 -20.67 -26.19
C LYS A 281 9.82 -20.61 -25.52
N VAL A 282 8.96 -19.69 -25.95
CA VAL A 282 7.67 -19.41 -25.30
C VAL A 282 6.54 -19.95 -26.16
N ASP A 283 5.94 -21.05 -25.71
CA ASP A 283 4.82 -21.70 -26.37
C ASP A 283 3.46 -21.11 -25.94
N CYS A 284 3.37 -20.54 -24.73
CA CYS A 284 2.15 -19.90 -24.22
C CYS A 284 1.94 -18.51 -24.86
N ASP A 285 0.80 -18.31 -25.54
CA ASP A 285 0.46 -17.05 -26.19
C ASP A 285 0.31 -15.88 -25.18
N HIS A 286 -0.20 -16.15 -23.98
CA HIS A 286 -0.33 -15.14 -22.92
C HIS A 286 1.03 -14.66 -22.41
N ALA A 287 1.96 -15.59 -22.14
CA ALA A 287 3.33 -15.24 -21.78
C ALA A 287 4.05 -14.49 -22.90
N ARG A 288 3.80 -14.86 -24.17
CA ARG A 288 4.33 -14.13 -25.33
C ARG A 288 3.79 -12.70 -25.37
N ALA A 289 2.48 -12.50 -25.20
CA ALA A 289 1.86 -11.18 -25.16
C ALA A 289 2.42 -10.28 -24.03
N ALA A 290 2.70 -10.84 -22.85
CA ALA A 290 3.35 -10.11 -21.76
C ALA A 290 4.79 -9.68 -22.11
N LEU A 291 5.58 -10.59 -22.67
CA LEU A 291 6.96 -10.31 -23.09
C LEU A 291 7.03 -9.31 -24.26
N ASP A 292 6.12 -9.42 -25.23
CA ASP A 292 6.00 -8.48 -26.35
C ASP A 292 5.58 -7.08 -25.84
N ARG A 293 4.65 -7.01 -24.88
CA ARG A 293 4.27 -5.75 -24.22
C ARG A 293 5.46 -5.11 -23.50
N ALA A 294 6.26 -5.90 -22.78
CA ALA A 294 7.47 -5.42 -22.13
C ALA A 294 8.51 -4.91 -23.14
N ALA A 295 8.74 -5.67 -24.22
CA ALA A 295 9.67 -5.30 -25.29
C ALA A 295 9.26 -3.99 -25.99
N VAL A 296 7.96 -3.81 -26.26
CA VAL A 296 7.43 -2.57 -26.84
C VAL A 296 7.70 -1.39 -25.91
N LEU A 297 7.38 -1.50 -24.61
CA LEU A 297 7.60 -0.43 -23.63
C LEU A 297 9.08 -0.04 -23.52
N LEU A 298 9.99 -1.01 -23.47
CA LEU A 298 11.44 -0.76 -23.43
C LEU A 298 12.01 -0.23 -24.76
N SER A 299 11.35 -0.52 -25.90
CA SER A 299 11.77 -0.03 -27.22
C SER A 299 11.45 1.45 -27.49
N MET A 300 10.54 2.05 -26.70
CA MET A 300 10.10 3.44 -26.85
C MET A 300 11.22 4.41 -26.44
N LYS A 301 12.16 4.66 -27.36
CA LYS A 301 13.29 5.59 -27.20
C LYS A 301 12.87 7.05 -27.01
N THR A 302 12.46 7.41 -25.80
CA THR A 302 12.36 8.81 -25.35
C THR A 302 12.92 8.91 -23.93
N LYS A 303 13.86 9.85 -23.72
CA LYS A 303 14.61 10.12 -22.48
C LYS A 303 13.88 9.71 -21.18
N MET A 304 14.34 8.62 -20.55
CA MET A 304 14.24 8.22 -19.11
C MET A 304 12.94 8.42 -18.28
N VAL A 305 11.85 9.02 -18.79
CA VAL A 305 10.77 9.61 -17.97
C VAL A 305 9.38 9.16 -18.44
N ARG A 306 9.16 7.85 -18.65
CA ARG A 306 7.84 7.33 -19.08
C ARG A 306 7.35 6.03 -18.44
N LEU A 307 8.14 5.37 -17.59
CA LEU A 307 7.65 4.23 -16.80
C LEU A 307 7.16 4.63 -15.41
N ASP A 308 7.37 5.87 -14.95
CA ASP A 308 6.93 6.40 -13.64
C ASP A 308 5.42 6.60 -13.51
N ASN A 309 4.75 6.65 -14.67
CA ASN A 309 3.30 6.70 -14.78
C ASN A 309 2.77 5.49 -15.58
N VAL A 310 3.50 4.37 -15.63
CA VAL A 310 3.07 3.17 -16.40
C VAL A 310 1.76 2.57 -15.87
N TRP A 311 1.46 2.81 -14.60
CA TRP A 311 0.24 2.40 -13.91
C TRP A 311 -0.83 3.48 -13.86
N GLY A 312 -0.44 4.75 -13.83
CA GLY A 312 -1.34 5.90 -13.73
C GLY A 312 -0.82 6.97 -12.77
N VAL A 313 -1.52 8.10 -12.71
CA VAL A 313 -1.17 9.28 -11.91
C VAL A 313 -1.83 9.32 -10.53
N GLY A 314 -2.82 8.45 -10.27
CA GLY A 314 -3.60 8.44 -9.03
C GLY A 314 -2.96 7.75 -7.82
N GLY A 315 -3.77 7.65 -6.77
CA GLY A 315 -3.47 7.03 -5.48
C GLY A 315 -3.37 8.03 -4.33
N GLY A 316 -3.93 7.69 -3.16
CA GLY A 316 -3.95 8.56 -1.98
C GLY A 316 -2.58 8.89 -1.36
N LEU A 317 -1.52 8.20 -1.78
CA LEU A 317 -0.13 8.48 -1.38
C LEU A 317 0.59 9.45 -2.34
N ARG A 318 -0.07 9.93 -3.41
CA ARG A 318 0.49 10.96 -4.30
C ARG A 318 0.47 12.33 -3.59
N PRO A 319 1.45 13.22 -3.84
CA PRO A 319 1.45 14.56 -3.27
C PRO A 319 0.18 15.34 -3.65
N VAL A 320 -0.43 16.05 -2.69
CA VAL A 320 -1.68 16.81 -2.90
C VAL A 320 -1.56 17.79 -4.08
N LYS A 321 -0.41 18.47 -4.23
CA LYS A 321 -0.13 19.37 -5.37
C LYS A 321 -0.21 18.67 -6.74
N HIS A 322 0.17 17.39 -6.82
CA HIS A 322 0.06 16.61 -8.05
C HIS A 322 -1.40 16.27 -8.34
N LEU A 323 -2.16 15.83 -7.33
CA LEU A 323 -3.60 15.56 -7.47
C LEU A 323 -4.38 16.81 -7.94
N ILE A 324 -4.06 17.99 -7.39
CA ILE A 324 -4.62 19.28 -7.85
C ILE A 324 -4.25 19.55 -9.32
N LYS A 325 -2.99 19.30 -9.74
CA LYS A 325 -2.54 19.46 -11.13
C LYS A 325 -3.33 18.55 -12.08
N GLU A 326 -3.53 17.27 -11.73
CA GLU A 326 -4.29 16.33 -12.56
C GLU A 326 -5.79 16.68 -12.62
N MET A 327 -6.40 17.09 -11.50
CA MET A 327 -7.79 17.60 -11.47
C MET A 327 -7.95 18.85 -12.35
N ASN A 328 -6.97 19.76 -12.32
CA ASN A 328 -6.93 20.93 -13.19
C ASN A 328 -6.83 20.55 -14.67
N LEU A 329 -5.97 19.58 -15.02
CA LEU A 329 -5.80 19.10 -16.40
C LEU A 329 -7.09 18.46 -16.92
N LEU A 330 -7.72 17.59 -16.12
CA LEU A 330 -9.02 16.97 -16.40
C LEU A 330 -10.10 18.01 -16.73
N LEU A 331 -10.27 19.02 -15.88
CA LEU A 331 -11.28 20.07 -16.07
C LEU A 331 -11.00 20.92 -17.31
N LYS A 332 -9.73 21.25 -17.57
CA LYS A 332 -9.31 22.01 -18.76
C LYS A 332 -9.49 21.21 -20.05
N GLU A 333 -9.17 19.92 -20.03
CA GLU A 333 -9.41 19.02 -21.16
C GLU A 333 -10.91 18.88 -21.44
N TYR A 334 -11.73 18.70 -20.40
CA TYR A 334 -13.18 18.65 -20.53
C TYR A 334 -13.78 19.94 -21.13
N LEU A 335 -13.29 21.11 -20.73
CA LEU A 335 -13.73 22.40 -21.31
C LEU A 335 -13.35 22.56 -22.80
N ILE A 336 -12.40 21.78 -23.30
CA ILE A 336 -11.99 21.75 -24.72
C ILE A 336 -12.73 20.65 -25.49
N SER A 337 -12.90 19.46 -24.92
CA SER A 337 -13.46 18.28 -25.60
C SER A 337 -14.98 18.15 -25.46
N GLY A 338 -15.54 18.54 -24.31
CA GLY A 338 -16.93 18.28 -23.93
C GLY A 338 -17.25 16.82 -23.56
N GLU A 339 -16.23 15.94 -23.54
CA GLU A 339 -16.34 14.49 -23.35
C GLU A 339 -16.47 14.12 -21.87
N VAL A 340 -17.71 13.94 -21.41
CA VAL A 340 -18.03 13.62 -20.01
C VAL A 340 -17.44 12.27 -19.60
N SER A 341 -17.47 11.26 -20.48
CA SER A 341 -17.01 9.90 -20.15
C SER A 341 -15.50 9.81 -19.94
N GLU A 342 -14.69 10.61 -20.63
CA GLU A 342 -13.24 10.64 -20.37
C GLU A 342 -12.97 11.40 -19.06
N ALA A 343 -13.64 12.52 -18.80
CA ALA A 343 -13.53 13.22 -17.51
C ALA A 343 -13.95 12.32 -16.31
N GLU A 344 -14.98 11.51 -16.48
CA GLU A 344 -15.43 10.50 -15.50
C GLU A 344 -14.35 9.43 -15.24
N ARG A 345 -13.68 8.98 -16.31
CA ARG A 345 -12.58 8.04 -16.24
C ARG A 345 -11.36 8.66 -15.54
N CYS A 346 -10.90 9.82 -15.98
CA CYS A 346 -9.75 10.51 -15.37
C CYS A 346 -9.96 10.70 -13.86
N LEU A 347 -11.17 11.07 -13.42
CA LEU A 347 -11.46 11.24 -12.00
C LEU A 347 -11.41 9.91 -11.21
N ARG A 348 -11.89 8.81 -11.80
CA ARG A 348 -11.75 7.47 -11.19
C ARG A 348 -10.29 7.04 -11.09
N ASP A 349 -9.50 7.30 -12.13
CA ASP A 349 -8.08 6.94 -12.22
C ASP A 349 -7.20 7.73 -11.21
N LEU A 350 -7.71 8.80 -10.58
CA LEU A 350 -7.06 9.47 -9.44
C LEU A 350 -7.19 8.71 -8.12
N GLU A 351 -8.20 7.86 -7.97
CA GLU A 351 -8.45 7.01 -6.78
C GLU A 351 -8.63 7.73 -5.42
N VAL A 352 -9.03 9.02 -5.41
CA VAL A 352 -9.11 9.86 -4.18
C VAL A 352 -10.54 10.39 -3.86
N PRO A 353 -11.52 9.51 -3.57
CA PRO A 353 -12.94 9.90 -3.41
C PRO A 353 -13.23 10.89 -2.28
N HIS A 354 -12.38 10.96 -1.24
CA HIS A 354 -12.52 11.92 -0.14
C HIS A 354 -11.92 13.30 -0.42
N PHE A 355 -11.30 13.47 -1.60
CA PHE A 355 -10.72 14.71 -2.10
C PHE A 355 -11.45 15.25 -3.34
N HIS A 356 -12.58 14.64 -3.74
CA HIS A 356 -13.40 15.12 -4.87
C HIS A 356 -13.97 16.55 -4.62
N HIS A 357 -14.04 17.01 -3.37
CA HIS A 357 -14.35 18.41 -3.04
C HIS A 357 -13.30 19.42 -3.59
N GLU A 358 -12.11 18.96 -3.98
CA GLU A 358 -11.11 19.77 -4.68
C GLU A 358 -11.51 19.98 -6.13
N LEU A 359 -11.86 18.91 -6.84
CA LEU A 359 -12.36 19.00 -8.22
C LEU A 359 -13.60 19.92 -8.31
N VAL A 360 -14.52 19.83 -7.36
CA VAL A 360 -15.71 20.70 -7.32
C VAL A 360 -15.33 22.16 -7.05
N TYR A 361 -14.38 22.40 -6.15
CA TYR A 361 -13.85 23.75 -5.89
C TYR A 361 -13.21 24.34 -7.16
N GLU A 362 -12.28 23.62 -7.78
CA GLU A 362 -11.58 24.04 -9.00
C GLU A 362 -12.54 24.24 -10.18
N ALA A 363 -13.53 23.36 -10.34
CA ALA A 363 -14.58 23.47 -11.35
C ALA A 363 -15.38 24.78 -11.21
N VAL A 364 -15.72 25.18 -9.98
CA VAL A 364 -16.44 26.43 -9.72
C VAL A 364 -15.51 27.63 -9.94
N VAL A 365 -14.27 27.59 -9.47
CA VAL A 365 -13.29 28.68 -9.68
C VAL A 365 -13.06 28.93 -11.17
N MET A 366 -12.84 27.88 -11.97
CA MET A 366 -12.71 28.00 -13.43
C MET A 366 -13.95 28.64 -14.08
N VAL A 367 -15.15 28.42 -13.55
CA VAL A 367 -16.37 29.10 -14.04
C VAL A 367 -16.37 30.58 -13.67
N LEU A 368 -15.96 30.97 -12.46
CA LEU A 368 -15.88 32.37 -12.04
C LEU A 368 -14.88 33.17 -12.88
N GLU A 369 -13.73 32.58 -13.21
CA GLU A 369 -12.70 33.17 -14.06
C GLU A 369 -13.04 33.19 -15.56
N SER A 370 -14.04 32.40 -15.97
CA SER A 370 -14.37 32.20 -17.39
C SER A 370 -14.99 33.44 -18.04
N LYS A 371 -14.79 33.57 -19.36
CA LYS A 371 -15.35 34.65 -20.18
C LYS A 371 -16.50 34.14 -21.05
N GLY A 372 -17.65 33.88 -20.43
CA GLY A 372 -18.92 33.62 -21.11
C GLY A 372 -19.68 32.38 -20.63
N GLU A 373 -20.94 32.26 -21.06
CA GLU A 373 -21.90 31.28 -20.53
C GLU A 373 -21.60 29.81 -20.88
N SER A 374 -20.70 29.55 -21.86
CA SER A 374 -20.35 28.19 -22.27
C SER A 374 -19.72 27.38 -21.13
N ALA A 375 -18.83 27.99 -20.35
CA ALA A 375 -18.16 27.32 -19.23
C ALA A 375 -19.15 26.97 -18.12
N ILE A 376 -20.10 27.87 -17.81
CA ILE A 376 -21.23 27.62 -16.90
C ILE A 376 -21.99 26.37 -17.37
N SER A 377 -22.49 26.36 -18.60
CA SER A 377 -23.30 25.24 -19.13
C SER A 377 -22.55 23.91 -19.14
N MET A 378 -21.29 23.90 -19.59
CA MET A 378 -20.45 22.71 -19.60
C MET A 378 -20.16 22.20 -18.19
N MET A 379 -19.80 23.07 -17.24
CA MET A 379 -19.45 22.63 -15.90
C MET A 379 -20.69 22.14 -15.12
N VAL A 380 -21.87 22.73 -15.32
CA VAL A 380 -23.12 22.16 -14.78
C VAL A 380 -23.39 20.78 -15.37
N LYS A 381 -23.23 20.59 -16.69
CA LYS A 381 -23.37 19.27 -17.35
C LYS A 381 -22.42 18.22 -16.75
N LEU A 382 -21.16 18.59 -16.47
CA LEU A 382 -20.18 17.70 -15.87
C LEU A 382 -20.54 17.32 -14.43
N LEU A 383 -20.78 18.32 -13.57
CA LEU A 383 -21.13 18.09 -12.16
C LEU A 383 -22.44 17.32 -12.02
N LYS A 384 -23.41 17.54 -12.92
CA LYS A 384 -24.64 16.74 -12.99
C LYS A 384 -24.34 15.27 -13.27
N ALA A 385 -23.55 14.96 -14.29
CA ALA A 385 -23.20 13.58 -14.62
C ALA A 385 -22.44 12.88 -13.48
N PHE A 386 -21.50 13.59 -12.82
CA PHE A 386 -20.77 13.06 -11.66
C PHE A 386 -21.66 12.85 -10.42
N TRP A 387 -22.71 13.64 -10.26
CA TRP A 387 -23.73 13.45 -9.22
C TRP A 387 -24.67 12.27 -9.53
N GLU A 388 -25.22 12.22 -10.75
CA GLU A 388 -26.18 11.19 -11.19
C GLU A 388 -25.55 9.78 -11.22
N THR A 389 -24.25 9.68 -11.52
CA THR A 389 -23.47 8.43 -11.45
C THR A 389 -23.01 8.07 -10.04
N GLY A 390 -23.19 8.96 -9.06
CA GLY A 390 -22.70 8.80 -7.68
C GLY A 390 -21.17 8.91 -7.53
N LEU A 391 -20.45 9.34 -8.57
CA LEU A 391 -18.98 9.49 -8.55
C LEU A 391 -18.52 10.63 -7.62
N ILE A 392 -19.32 11.70 -7.50
CA ILE A 392 -19.17 12.73 -6.48
C ILE A 392 -20.32 12.61 -5.50
N THR A 393 -20.00 12.37 -4.23
CA THR A 393 -21.02 12.24 -3.18
C THR A 393 -21.56 13.61 -2.77
N LEU A 394 -22.74 13.62 -2.15
CA LEU A 394 -23.37 14.85 -1.65
C LEU A 394 -22.48 15.63 -0.67
N ASP A 395 -21.71 14.94 0.17
CA ASP A 395 -20.70 15.55 1.06
C ASP A 395 -19.64 16.30 0.24
N GLN A 396 -19.03 15.63 -0.74
CA GLN A 396 -17.96 16.19 -1.55
C GLN A 396 -18.44 17.37 -2.40
N MET A 397 -19.65 17.27 -2.97
CA MET A 397 -20.29 18.36 -3.69
C MET A 397 -20.52 19.58 -2.78
N ASN A 398 -21.19 19.38 -1.64
CA ASN A 398 -21.47 20.45 -0.68
C ASN A 398 -20.18 21.11 -0.17
N ARG A 399 -19.16 20.32 0.18
CA ARG A 399 -17.86 20.81 0.67
C ARG A 399 -17.10 21.62 -0.38
N GLY A 400 -17.18 21.24 -1.67
CA GLY A 400 -16.58 22.00 -2.76
C GLY A 400 -17.19 23.40 -2.89
N PHE A 401 -18.52 23.48 -3.02
CA PHE A 401 -19.23 24.77 -3.09
C PHE A 401 -19.03 25.63 -1.83
N GLN A 402 -19.10 25.04 -0.63
CA GLN A 402 -18.97 25.80 0.61
C GLN A 402 -17.59 26.47 0.74
N ARG A 403 -16.50 25.80 0.33
CA ARG A 403 -15.16 26.41 0.29
C ARG A 403 -15.15 27.66 -0.60
N VAL A 404 -15.73 27.57 -1.80
CA VAL A 404 -15.77 28.73 -2.70
C VAL A 404 -16.68 29.82 -2.14
N TYR A 405 -17.75 29.49 -1.40
CA TYR A 405 -18.57 30.50 -0.71
C TYR A 405 -17.78 31.24 0.37
N ASP A 406 -16.96 30.52 1.15
CA ASP A 406 -16.13 31.09 2.22
C ASP A 406 -15.02 31.99 1.63
N GLU A 407 -14.43 31.60 0.50
CA GLU A 407 -13.35 32.33 -0.20
C GLU A 407 -13.86 33.36 -1.23
N LEU A 408 -15.16 33.40 -1.54
CA LEU A 408 -15.76 34.29 -2.54
C LEU A 408 -15.40 35.79 -2.37
N PRO A 409 -15.28 36.35 -1.15
CA PRO A 409 -14.86 37.73 -0.96
C PRO A 409 -13.42 38.00 -1.44
N GLU A 410 -12.53 37.02 -1.34
CA GLU A 410 -11.14 37.11 -1.80
C GLU A 410 -11.07 36.92 -3.31
N ILE A 411 -11.75 35.91 -3.86
CA ILE A 411 -11.88 35.68 -5.32
C ILE A 411 -12.46 36.92 -6.02
N ASN A 412 -13.38 37.64 -5.38
CA ASN A 412 -13.98 38.86 -5.94
C ASN A 412 -12.98 40.05 -6.01
N LEU A 413 -11.81 39.98 -5.36
CA LEU A 413 -10.75 40.99 -5.54
C LEU A 413 -10.13 40.89 -6.95
N ASP A 414 -9.91 39.66 -7.42
CA ASP A 414 -9.33 39.37 -8.74
C ASP A 414 -10.42 39.31 -9.84
N VAL A 415 -11.64 38.87 -9.50
CA VAL A 415 -12.78 38.73 -10.41
C VAL A 415 -13.94 39.65 -9.98
N PRO A 416 -14.05 40.90 -10.49
CA PRO A 416 -15.02 41.90 -10.02
C PRO A 416 -16.52 41.54 -10.14
N HIS A 417 -16.84 40.48 -10.90
CA HIS A 417 -18.19 39.98 -11.13
C HIS A 417 -18.46 38.61 -10.46
N ALA A 418 -17.55 38.10 -9.64
CA ALA A 418 -17.61 36.75 -9.06
C ALA A 418 -18.95 36.45 -8.38
N HIS A 419 -19.48 37.35 -7.53
CA HIS A 419 -20.80 37.15 -6.90
C HIS A 419 -21.94 36.94 -7.91
N THR A 420 -21.98 37.70 -9.00
CA THR A 420 -23.07 37.59 -10.00
C THR A 420 -22.94 36.32 -10.86
N ILE A 421 -21.71 35.91 -11.18
CA ILE A 421 -21.45 34.64 -11.87
C ILE A 421 -21.80 33.47 -10.93
N MET A 422 -21.41 33.54 -9.66
CA MET A 422 -21.75 32.55 -8.63
C MET A 422 -23.27 32.40 -8.46
N GLU A 423 -24.01 33.49 -8.26
CA GLU A 423 -25.47 33.47 -8.15
C GLU A 423 -26.11 32.78 -9.36
N SER A 424 -25.66 33.11 -10.58
CA SER A 424 -26.14 32.51 -11.83
C SER A 424 -25.81 31.01 -11.95
N PHE A 425 -24.59 30.62 -11.59
CA PHE A 425 -24.12 29.23 -11.66
C PHE A 425 -24.84 28.35 -10.64
N VAL A 426 -24.97 28.80 -9.40
CA VAL A 426 -25.67 28.10 -8.32
C VAL A 426 -27.15 27.93 -8.62
N ASP A 427 -27.82 28.96 -9.17
CA ASP A 427 -29.22 28.85 -9.59
C ASP A 427 -29.39 27.83 -10.74
N LEU A 428 -28.45 27.75 -11.69
CA LEU A 428 -28.49 26.74 -12.75
C LEU A 428 -28.20 25.32 -12.22
N CYS A 429 -27.21 25.15 -11.34
CA CYS A 429 -26.96 23.88 -10.64
C CYS A 429 -28.19 23.39 -9.87
N TYR A 430 -28.95 24.29 -9.24
CA TYR A 430 -30.18 23.94 -8.53
C TYR A 430 -31.31 23.55 -9.50
N GLN A 431 -31.49 24.28 -10.60
CA GLN A 431 -32.46 23.95 -11.65
C GLN A 431 -32.18 22.56 -12.26
N GLU A 432 -30.91 22.26 -12.53
CA GLU A 432 -30.45 20.97 -13.06
C GLU A 432 -30.33 19.86 -11.99
N SER A 433 -30.77 20.12 -10.75
CA SER A 433 -30.79 19.17 -9.62
C SER A 433 -29.41 18.62 -9.21
N VAL A 434 -28.35 19.36 -9.49
CA VAL A 434 -26.95 19.05 -9.11
C VAL A 434 -26.71 19.32 -7.62
N ILE A 435 -27.39 20.32 -7.06
CA ILE A 435 -27.22 20.75 -5.67
C ILE A 435 -28.55 20.84 -4.92
N THR A 436 -28.47 20.77 -3.59
CA THR A 436 -29.66 20.91 -2.74
C THR A 436 -30.13 22.36 -2.65
N LYS A 437 -31.42 22.56 -2.37
CA LYS A 437 -31.98 23.88 -2.06
C LYS A 437 -31.22 24.58 -0.92
N GLN A 438 -30.80 23.83 0.11
CA GLN A 438 -30.07 24.38 1.24
C GLN A 438 -28.71 24.97 0.82
N LEU A 439 -27.96 24.27 -0.05
CA LEU A 439 -26.69 24.78 -0.57
C LEU A 439 -26.89 25.99 -1.49
N ARG A 440 -27.98 26.02 -2.25
CA ARG A 440 -28.36 27.16 -3.09
C ARG A 440 -28.73 28.39 -2.26
N ASP A 441 -29.57 28.22 -1.23
CA ASP A 441 -30.02 29.31 -0.36
C ASP A 441 -28.89 29.82 0.59
N ALA A 442 -27.79 29.08 0.71
CA ALA A 442 -26.59 29.48 1.45
C ALA A 442 -25.59 30.35 0.62
N CYS A 443 -25.82 30.53 -0.68
CA CYS A 443 -24.93 31.27 -1.57
C CYS A 443 -24.76 32.75 -1.10
N PRO A 444 -23.52 33.26 -0.90
CA PRO A 444 -23.30 34.61 -0.42
C PRO A 444 -23.67 35.68 -1.46
N SER A 445 -24.88 36.23 -1.34
CA SER A 445 -25.28 37.39 -2.15
C SER A 445 -24.46 38.63 -1.79
N ARG A 446 -24.08 39.42 -2.80
CA ARG A 446 -23.33 40.67 -2.56
C ARG A 446 -24.19 41.65 -1.77
N GLY A 447 -23.90 41.79 -0.48
CA GLY A 447 -24.59 42.69 0.43
C GLY A 447 -24.71 44.10 -0.16
N ARG A 448 -25.92 44.45 -0.61
CA ARG A 448 -26.19 45.75 -1.24
C ARG A 448 -25.97 46.82 -0.17
N LYS A 449 -24.80 47.48 -0.18
CA LYS A 449 -24.51 48.62 0.71
C LYS A 449 -25.68 49.58 0.59
N ARG A 450 -26.51 49.65 1.64
CA ARG A 450 -27.55 50.65 1.75
C ARG A 450 -26.82 51.97 1.93
N PHE A 451 -26.62 52.68 0.84
CA PHE A 451 -26.40 54.12 0.91
C PHE A 451 -27.61 54.67 1.67
N VAL A 452 -27.37 55.07 2.91
CA VAL A 452 -28.35 55.79 3.70
C VAL A 452 -28.59 57.10 2.94
N SER A 453 -29.79 57.26 2.38
CA SER A 453 -30.17 58.53 1.78
C SER A 453 -30.26 59.56 2.91
N GLU A 454 -29.26 60.43 3.01
CA GLU A 454 -29.33 61.66 3.80
C GLU A 454 -30.47 62.53 3.24
N GLY A 455 -31.69 62.33 3.75
CA GLY A 455 -32.85 62.92 3.09
C GLY A 455 -34.21 62.42 3.52
N ASP A 456 -34.46 62.20 4.83
CA ASP A 456 -35.74 62.61 5.42
C ASP A 456 -35.69 62.75 6.95
N GLY A 457 -36.57 63.58 7.52
CA GLY A 457 -37.02 63.41 8.92
C GLY A 457 -36.30 64.20 10.04
N GLY A 458 -35.83 65.43 9.80
CA GLY A 458 -35.33 66.32 10.87
C GLY A 458 -36.26 67.51 11.16
N THR A 459 -37.22 67.36 12.10
CA THR A 459 -38.20 68.41 12.40
C THR A 459 -37.58 69.64 13.07
N ILE A 460 -37.85 70.84 12.52
CA ILE A 460 -37.53 72.11 13.18
C ILE A 460 -38.47 72.28 14.38
N LYS A 461 -37.88 72.42 15.58
CA LYS A 461 -38.59 72.97 16.75
C LYS A 461 -38.28 74.46 16.88
N GLN A 462 -39.32 75.27 17.03
CA GLN A 462 -39.29 76.51 17.80
C GLN A 462 -39.72 76.18 19.25
#